data_AF-A0A398A3W1-F1
#
_entry.id   AF-A0A398A3W1-F1
#
_cell.length_a   1.000
_cell.length_b   1.000
_cell.length_c   1.000
_cell.angle_alpha   90.00
_cell.angle_beta   90.00
_cell.angle_gamma   90.00
#
_symmetry.space_group_name_H-M   'P 1'
#
loop_
_entity.id
_entity.type
_entity.pdbx_description
1 polymer ?
#
loop_
_entity_poly.entity_id
_entity_poly.type
_entity_poly.pdbx_seq_one_letter_code
_entity_poly.pdbx_strand_id
1 'polypeptide(L)'
;MKKEPTTKMMNGGGGVESKPRKGLLPDYLGSVNMKYVKLGYVYLLSLSNTFCFFLPPFLLLFIFVSRFLPILAYPLFIFLLLLIYHFLTPSSSVFLLDFSCYRPPDHFKITKSDFISLAMKSNNFSETSMELQRKVLEQSGIGEESYMPRVVFKPGHKVNLRDGREEAAMVIFGAIDELLAATKINVKHIKILVLNCGVLNTTPSLSAMVINHYKLRHNTESYNLGGMGCGAGIIAVDLAKDLLNAHQGSYALVVSTEIVSFTWYSGNDVTLLPPNCSFRMGAAAVMLSSRRIDKWRSKYQLMQVVITYKHYSCSDLCFDV
;
A
#
# COMPACT_ATOMS: atom_id res chain seq x y z
N MET A 1 -71.05 22.78 37.30
CA MET A 1 -71.11 21.48 36.58
C MET A 1 -69.68 20.93 36.59
N LYS A 2 -69.38 19.87 37.35
CA LYS A 2 -68.98 18.51 36.85
C LYS A 2 -68.00 18.54 35.65
N LYS A 3 -66.87 17.83 35.62
CA LYS A 3 -66.33 16.77 36.51
C LYS A 3 -64.83 16.54 36.22
N GLU A 4 -64.07 15.99 37.17
CA GLU A 4 -62.74 15.37 36.97
C GLU A 4 -62.88 13.96 36.33
N PRO A 5 -61.82 13.32 35.78
CA PRO A 5 -60.98 12.44 36.63
C PRO A 5 -59.48 12.25 36.27
N THR A 6 -58.73 11.94 37.34
CA THR A 6 -57.47 11.16 37.52
C THR A 6 -56.96 10.26 36.38
N THR A 7 -55.64 9.98 36.32
CA THR A 7 -54.97 8.75 36.89
C THR A 7 -53.52 8.69 36.32
N LYS A 8 -52.40 8.32 36.98
CA LYS A 8 -52.02 7.89 38.36
C LYS A 8 -50.52 8.22 38.62
N MET A 9 -49.99 7.93 39.82
CA MET A 9 -48.54 7.78 40.09
C MET A 9 -48.17 6.30 40.36
N MET A 10 -46.93 5.89 40.07
CA MET A 10 -46.28 4.73 40.71
C MET A 10 -44.83 5.08 41.05
N ASN A 11 -44.50 5.00 42.33
CA ASN A 11 -43.18 5.25 42.89
C ASN A 11 -42.58 3.91 43.32
N GLY A 12 -41.36 3.59 42.88
CA GLY A 12 -40.78 2.25 43.00
C GLY A 12 -39.35 2.28 43.54
N GLY A 13 -39.20 2.46 44.85
CA GLY A 13 -37.90 2.36 45.52
C GLY A 13 -37.49 0.89 45.70
N GLY A 14 -36.29 0.54 45.24
CA GLY A 14 -35.66 -0.76 45.49
C GLY A 14 -34.15 -0.58 45.60
N GLY A 15 -33.62 -0.70 46.83
CA GLY A 15 -32.18 -0.59 47.07
C GLY A 15 -31.42 -1.79 46.49
N VAL A 16 -30.30 -1.53 45.82
CA VAL A 16 -29.39 -2.59 45.33
C VAL A 16 -28.20 -2.71 46.26
N GLU A 17 -28.16 -3.83 46.97
CA GLU A 17 -27.14 -4.23 47.94
C GLU A 17 -25.79 -4.49 47.26
N SER A 18 -24.72 -3.84 47.73
CA SER A 18 -23.38 -3.91 47.13
C SER A 18 -22.59 -5.15 47.59
N LYS A 19 -22.72 -6.26 46.86
CA LYS A 19 -21.88 -7.45 47.08
C LYS A 19 -20.47 -7.27 46.49
N PRO A 20 -19.38 -7.47 47.26
CA PRO A 20 -18.03 -7.41 46.72
C PRO A 20 -17.76 -8.62 45.83
N ARG A 21 -17.41 -8.39 44.55
CA ARG A 21 -16.94 -9.46 43.67
C ARG A 21 -15.57 -9.94 44.13
N LYS A 22 -15.48 -11.22 44.51
CA LYS A 22 -14.21 -11.92 44.74
C LYS A 22 -13.37 -11.86 43.46
N GLY A 23 -12.05 -11.72 43.63
CA GLY A 23 -11.12 -11.54 42.50
C GLY A 23 -11.21 -12.66 41.48
N LEU A 24 -11.54 -12.32 40.24
CA LEU A 24 -11.39 -13.18 39.09
C LEU A 24 -9.97 -12.96 38.55
N LEU A 25 -9.15 -14.01 38.51
CA LEU A 25 -7.85 -13.95 37.84
C LEU A 25 -8.09 -13.61 36.35
N PRO A 26 -7.26 -12.76 35.73
CA PRO A 26 -7.44 -12.41 34.32
C PRO A 26 -7.30 -13.66 33.43
N ASP A 27 -8.25 -13.85 32.53
CA ASP A 27 -8.28 -15.00 31.63
C ASP A 27 -7.20 -14.87 30.55
N TYR A 28 -6.05 -15.51 30.81
CA TYR A 28 -4.89 -15.50 29.91
C TYR A 28 -5.17 -16.13 28.54
N LEU A 29 -6.23 -16.93 28.39
CA LEU A 29 -6.57 -17.54 27.10
C LEU A 29 -7.16 -16.52 26.11
N GLY A 30 -7.70 -15.40 26.61
CA GLY A 30 -8.20 -14.29 25.79
C GLY A 30 -7.17 -13.22 25.45
N SER A 31 -6.04 -13.14 26.18
CA SER A 31 -5.04 -12.07 25.98
C SER A 31 -4.00 -12.39 24.90
N VAL A 32 -3.80 -13.67 24.59
CA VAL A 32 -2.82 -14.10 23.59
C VAL A 32 -3.43 -14.06 22.19
N ASN A 33 -3.17 -13.00 21.44
CA ASN A 33 -3.58 -12.89 20.05
C ASN A 33 -2.93 -14.02 19.21
N MET A 34 -3.78 -14.98 18.81
CA MET A 34 -3.41 -16.23 18.14
C MET A 34 -2.66 -16.05 16.81
N LYS A 35 -2.69 -14.86 16.20
CA LYS A 35 -1.83 -14.53 15.05
C LYS A 35 -0.34 -14.61 15.43
N TYR A 36 0.05 -14.07 16.60
CA TYR A 36 1.43 -14.13 17.08
C TYR A 36 1.86 -15.54 17.49
N VAL A 37 0.94 -16.36 18.03
CA VAL A 37 1.22 -17.76 18.36
C VAL A 37 1.51 -18.56 17.09
N LYS A 38 0.64 -18.44 16.06
CA LYS A 38 0.87 -19.11 14.77
C LYS A 38 2.13 -18.61 14.07
N LEU A 39 2.40 -17.30 14.10
CA LEU A 39 3.64 -16.73 13.57
C LEU A 39 4.87 -17.28 14.30
N GLY A 40 4.83 -17.36 15.63
CA GLY A 40 5.90 -17.94 16.46
C GLY A 40 6.14 -19.42 16.18
N TYR A 41 5.10 -20.23 15.99
CA TYR A 41 5.25 -21.64 15.60
C TYR A 41 5.84 -21.82 14.20
N VAL A 42 5.40 -21.04 13.21
CA VAL A 42 5.99 -21.08 11.86
C VAL A 42 7.46 -20.63 11.88
N TYR A 43 7.79 -19.63 12.69
CA TYR A 43 9.16 -19.17 12.92
C TYR A 43 10.02 -20.25 13.57
N LEU A 44 9.54 -20.89 14.64
CA LEU A 44 10.22 -21.99 15.32
C LEU A 44 10.46 -23.17 14.37
N LEU A 45 9.50 -23.51 13.50
CA LEU A 45 9.62 -24.62 12.55
C LEU A 45 10.63 -24.33 11.42
N SER A 46 10.63 -23.11 10.85
CA SER A 46 11.60 -22.75 9.80
C SER A 46 13.03 -22.58 10.35
N LEU A 47 13.15 -22.02 11.56
CA LEU A 47 14.42 -21.91 12.27
C LEU A 47 14.93 -23.32 12.65
N SER A 48 14.08 -24.18 13.19
CA SER A 48 14.38 -25.59 13.53
C SER A 48 14.95 -26.37 12.34
N ASN A 49 14.23 -26.44 11.21
CA ASN A 49 14.69 -27.19 10.03
C ASN A 49 16.05 -26.69 9.53
N THR A 50 16.28 -25.38 9.57
CA THR A 50 17.56 -24.79 9.12
C THR A 50 18.69 -25.08 10.10
N PHE A 51 18.45 -24.94 11.42
CA PHE A 51 19.42 -25.31 12.45
C PHE A 51 19.77 -26.80 12.38
N CYS A 52 18.79 -27.70 12.22
CA CYS A 52 19.02 -29.14 12.11
C CYS A 52 19.91 -29.53 10.90
N PHE A 53 19.90 -28.75 9.81
CA PHE A 53 20.77 -29.01 8.65
C PHE A 53 22.22 -28.57 8.89
N PHE A 54 22.43 -27.44 9.59
CA PHE A 54 23.77 -26.91 9.86
C PHE A 54 24.42 -27.45 11.15
N LEU A 55 23.66 -27.92 12.14
CA LEU A 55 24.20 -28.43 13.42
C LEU A 55 25.23 -29.57 13.24
N PRO A 56 24.96 -30.63 12.44
CA PRO A 56 25.84 -31.79 12.36
C PRO A 56 27.27 -31.49 11.85
N PRO A 57 27.48 -30.77 10.73
CA PRO A 57 28.83 -30.44 10.28
C PRO A 57 29.56 -29.48 11.25
N PHE A 58 28.85 -28.57 11.93
CA PHE A 58 29.48 -27.69 12.92
C PHE A 58 29.88 -28.42 14.22
N LEU A 59 29.09 -29.41 14.66
CA LEU A 59 29.48 -30.28 15.78
C LEU A 59 30.73 -31.12 15.44
N LEU A 60 30.82 -31.67 14.23
CA LEU A 60 32.00 -32.39 13.76
C LEU A 60 33.24 -31.48 13.70
N LEU A 61 33.10 -30.26 13.19
CA LEU A 61 34.18 -29.27 13.17
C LEU A 61 34.63 -28.88 14.60
N PHE A 62 33.69 -28.72 15.53
CA PHE A 62 34.00 -28.45 16.93
C PHE A 62 34.78 -29.59 17.60
N ILE A 63 34.37 -30.84 17.39
CA ILE A 63 35.07 -32.02 17.91
C ILE A 63 36.49 -32.12 17.32
N PHE A 64 36.66 -31.77 16.05
CA PHE A 64 37.98 -31.75 15.40
C PHE A 64 38.89 -30.65 15.97
N VAL A 65 38.42 -29.40 16.09
CA VAL A 65 39.23 -28.27 16.56
C VAL A 65 39.53 -28.35 18.07
N SER A 66 38.57 -28.78 18.89
CA SER A 66 38.75 -28.93 20.34
C SER A 66 39.80 -29.99 20.72
N ARG A 67 40.06 -30.97 19.83
CA ARG A 67 41.13 -31.97 19.99
C ARG A 67 42.55 -31.36 19.89
N PHE A 68 42.71 -30.21 19.24
CA PHE A 68 44.02 -29.56 19.07
C PHE A 68 44.16 -28.25 19.86
N LEU A 69 43.09 -27.46 20.02
CA LEU A 69 43.12 -26.13 20.65
C LEU A 69 41.90 -25.90 21.57
N PRO A 70 41.75 -26.64 22.69
CA PRO A 70 40.53 -26.65 23.50
C PRO A 70 40.15 -25.27 24.08
N ILE A 71 41.13 -24.47 24.49
CA ILE A 71 40.92 -23.14 25.11
C ILE A 71 40.32 -22.14 24.12
N LEU A 72 40.73 -22.21 22.84
CA LEU A 72 40.23 -21.33 21.77
C LEU A 72 38.99 -21.89 21.06
N ALA A 73 38.80 -23.21 21.06
CA ALA A 73 37.67 -23.86 20.39
C ALA A 73 36.30 -23.43 20.95
N TYR A 74 36.17 -23.34 22.28
CA TYR A 74 34.90 -23.02 22.93
C TYR A 74 34.38 -21.59 22.64
N PRO A 75 35.16 -20.49 22.84
CA PRO A 75 34.68 -19.15 22.50
C PRO A 75 34.45 -18.97 20.99
N LEU A 76 35.26 -19.62 20.15
CA LEU A 76 35.14 -19.53 18.70
C LEU A 76 33.88 -20.27 18.20
N PHE A 77 33.52 -21.42 18.80
CA PHE A 77 32.28 -22.12 18.54
C PHE A 77 31.04 -21.34 19.01
N ILE A 78 31.08 -20.72 20.19
CA ILE A 78 30.00 -19.84 20.68
C ILE A 78 29.84 -18.64 19.74
N PHE A 79 30.93 -17.98 19.34
CA PHE A 79 30.89 -16.87 18.40
C PHE A 79 30.29 -17.27 17.05
N LEU A 80 30.65 -18.45 16.55
CA LEU A 80 30.10 -19.01 15.32
C LEU A 80 28.61 -19.33 15.44
N LEU A 81 28.17 -19.94 16.54
CA LEU A 81 26.76 -20.19 16.83
C LEU A 81 25.96 -18.88 16.97
N LEU A 82 26.52 -17.84 17.59
CA LEU A 82 25.90 -16.52 17.70
C LEU A 82 25.81 -15.81 16.35
N LEU A 83 26.82 -15.94 15.48
CA LEU A 83 26.77 -15.47 14.09
C LEU A 83 25.69 -16.21 13.30
N ILE A 84 25.68 -17.55 13.35
CA ILE A 84 24.68 -18.40 12.68
C ILE A 84 23.27 -18.03 13.17
N TYR A 85 23.06 -17.95 14.48
CA TYR A 85 21.80 -17.47 15.06
C TYR A 85 21.46 -16.06 14.53
N HIS A 86 22.39 -15.11 14.58
CA HIS A 86 22.13 -13.76 14.11
C HIS A 86 21.75 -13.70 12.62
N PHE A 87 22.38 -14.50 11.75
CA PHE A 87 22.06 -14.54 10.32
C PHE A 87 20.81 -15.36 9.99
N LEU A 88 20.57 -16.47 10.69
CA LEU A 88 19.42 -17.35 10.50
C LEU A 88 18.14 -16.80 11.10
N THR A 89 18.20 -16.06 12.20
CA THR A 89 17.02 -15.38 12.80
C THR A 89 16.48 -14.37 11.79
N PRO A 90 15.23 -14.54 11.29
CA PRO A 90 14.58 -13.51 10.49
C PRO A 90 14.62 -12.12 11.12
N SER A 91 15.04 -11.12 10.35
CA SER A 91 14.71 -9.73 10.66
C SER A 91 13.37 -9.40 10.02
N SER A 92 12.40 -8.95 10.81
CA SER A 92 11.12 -8.38 10.33
C SER A 92 11.26 -6.92 9.87
N SER A 93 12.49 -6.44 9.67
CA SER A 93 12.75 -5.09 9.15
C SER A 93 12.49 -5.05 7.64
N VAL A 94 11.54 -4.20 7.25
CA VAL A 94 11.32 -3.83 5.84
C VAL A 94 12.06 -2.51 5.59
N PHE A 95 12.85 -2.49 4.52
CA PHE A 95 13.69 -1.36 4.14
C PHE A 95 13.19 -0.75 2.84
N LEU A 96 13.03 0.57 2.79
CA LEU A 96 12.81 1.32 1.55
C LEU A 96 14.18 1.59 0.92
N LEU A 97 14.41 1.01 -0.25
CA LEU A 97 15.67 1.13 -0.96
C LEU A 97 15.72 2.41 -1.76
N ASP A 98 14.74 2.59 -2.65
CA ASP A 98 14.52 3.84 -3.36
C ASP A 98 13.05 3.96 -3.77
N PHE A 99 12.68 5.13 -4.26
CA PHE A 99 11.41 5.45 -4.87
C PHE A 99 11.62 6.35 -6.11
N SER A 100 10.69 6.31 -7.04
CA SER A 100 10.60 7.21 -8.18
C SER A 100 9.20 7.81 -8.25
N CYS A 101 9.11 9.01 -8.81
CA CYS A 101 7.84 9.67 -9.13
C CYS A 101 7.92 10.10 -10.58
N TYR A 102 7.27 9.35 -11.47
CA TYR A 102 7.35 9.58 -12.90
C TYR A 102 6.88 10.99 -13.25
N ARG A 103 7.76 11.73 -13.93
CA ARG A 103 7.44 13.04 -14.51
C ARG A 103 7.07 12.85 -15.99
N PRO A 104 5.81 13.08 -16.39
CA PRO A 104 5.43 12.98 -17.79
C PRO A 104 6.20 13.97 -18.68
N PRO A 105 6.38 13.67 -19.98
CA PRO A 105 7.02 14.58 -20.92
C PRO A 105 6.35 15.96 -20.99
N ASP A 106 7.13 17.02 -21.24
CA ASP A 106 6.62 18.40 -21.23
C ASP A 106 5.53 18.69 -22.29
N HIS A 107 5.34 17.83 -23.30
CA HIS A 107 4.18 17.95 -24.20
C HIS A 107 2.82 17.62 -23.54
N PHE A 108 2.81 17.03 -22.33
CA PHE A 108 1.63 16.90 -21.46
C PHE A 108 1.51 18.01 -20.40
N LYS A 109 2.50 18.90 -20.31
CA LYS A 109 2.49 20.02 -19.35
C LYS A 109 1.36 21.00 -19.67
N ILE A 110 0.69 21.49 -18.63
CA ILE A 110 -0.49 22.34 -18.76
C ILE A 110 -0.51 23.41 -17.66
N THR A 111 -0.64 24.67 -18.09
CA THR A 111 -0.95 25.80 -17.21
C THR A 111 -2.46 25.88 -16.94
N LYS A 112 -2.88 26.66 -15.95
CA LYS A 112 -4.32 26.88 -15.67
C LYS A 112 -5.04 27.56 -16.84
N SER A 113 -4.37 28.51 -17.51
CA SER A 113 -4.91 29.16 -18.70
C SER A 113 -4.99 28.21 -19.90
N ASP A 114 -4.00 27.35 -20.11
CA ASP A 114 -4.04 26.31 -21.15
C ASP A 114 -5.21 25.34 -20.92
N PHE A 115 -5.39 24.85 -19.69
CA PHE A 115 -6.52 23.99 -19.31
C PHE A 115 -7.85 24.63 -19.70
N ILE A 116 -8.06 25.89 -19.30
CA ILE A 116 -9.30 26.61 -19.58
C ILE A 116 -9.48 26.85 -21.08
N SER A 117 -8.42 27.15 -21.82
CA SER A 117 -8.48 27.30 -23.28
C SER A 117 -8.80 25.99 -24.01
N LEU A 118 -8.30 24.86 -23.52
CA LEU A 118 -8.52 23.53 -24.09
C LEU A 118 -9.89 22.98 -23.72
N ALA A 119 -10.37 23.23 -22.50
CA ALA A 119 -11.73 22.92 -22.07
C ALA A 119 -12.77 23.70 -22.91
N MET A 120 -12.56 24.99 -23.19
CA MET A 120 -13.40 25.73 -24.15
C MET A 120 -13.37 25.10 -25.56
N LYS A 121 -12.19 24.80 -26.09
CA LYS A 121 -12.04 24.17 -27.43
C LYS A 121 -12.69 22.80 -27.54
N SER A 122 -12.86 22.07 -26.43
CA SER A 122 -13.55 20.77 -26.42
C SER A 122 -15.05 20.87 -26.74
N ASN A 123 -15.66 22.05 -26.53
CA ASN A 123 -17.09 22.32 -26.69
C ASN A 123 -18.02 21.39 -25.86
N ASN A 124 -17.51 20.78 -24.79
CA ASN A 124 -18.27 19.90 -23.90
C ASN A 124 -18.93 20.63 -22.73
N PHE A 125 -18.39 21.79 -22.32
CA PHE A 125 -18.74 22.48 -21.08
C PHE A 125 -19.51 23.78 -21.33
N SER A 126 -20.55 24.03 -20.52
CA SER A 126 -21.29 25.29 -20.45
C SER A 126 -20.45 26.40 -19.82
N GLU A 127 -20.89 27.65 -20.00
CA GLU A 127 -20.28 28.82 -19.36
C GLU A 127 -20.23 28.71 -17.83
N THR A 128 -21.29 28.18 -17.20
CA THR A 128 -21.35 27.94 -15.76
C THR A 128 -20.35 26.87 -15.29
N SER A 129 -20.20 25.78 -16.04
CA SER A 129 -19.21 24.74 -15.79
C SER A 129 -17.77 25.23 -15.98
N MET A 130 -17.55 26.11 -16.97
CA MET A 130 -16.25 26.75 -17.21
C MET A 130 -15.88 27.76 -16.12
N GLU A 131 -16.86 28.55 -15.66
CA GLU A 131 -16.71 29.51 -14.56
C GLU A 131 -16.29 28.81 -13.25
N LEU A 132 -16.95 27.70 -12.91
CA LEU A 132 -16.59 26.90 -11.75
C LEU A 132 -15.18 26.31 -11.89
N GLN A 133 -14.85 25.69 -13.03
CA GLN A 133 -13.54 25.08 -13.24
C GLN A 133 -12.41 26.12 -13.10
N ARG A 134 -12.61 27.36 -13.58
CA ARG A 134 -11.64 28.44 -13.43
C ARG A 134 -11.40 28.80 -11.96
N LYS A 135 -12.47 29.05 -11.20
CA LYS A 135 -12.41 29.36 -9.76
C LYS A 135 -11.74 28.24 -8.96
N VAL A 136 -12.10 26.98 -9.23
CA VAL A 136 -11.48 25.82 -8.57
C VAL A 136 -10.00 25.72 -8.91
N LEU A 137 -9.59 25.92 -10.16
CA LEU A 137 -8.16 25.88 -10.55
C LEU A 137 -7.35 27.01 -9.93
N GLU A 138 -7.88 28.23 -9.88
CA GLU A 138 -7.26 29.36 -9.17
C GLU A 138 -7.01 29.02 -7.69
N GLN A 139 -8.02 28.44 -7.02
CA GLN A 139 -7.98 28.10 -5.59
C GLN A 139 -7.33 26.74 -5.26
N SER A 140 -7.08 25.88 -6.25
CA SER A 140 -6.64 24.48 -6.06
C SER A 140 -5.26 24.28 -5.40
N GLY A 141 -4.43 25.33 -5.33
CA GLY A 141 -3.03 25.21 -4.92
C GLY A 141 -2.12 24.49 -5.93
N ILE A 142 -2.65 24.01 -7.05
CA ILE A 142 -1.85 23.38 -8.12
C ILE A 142 -1.05 24.45 -8.86
N GLY A 143 0.23 24.20 -9.12
CA GLY A 143 1.11 25.09 -9.86
C GLY A 143 0.95 24.98 -11.39
N GLU A 144 1.57 25.92 -12.11
CA GLU A 144 1.51 26.00 -13.59
C GLU A 144 2.32 24.91 -14.31
N GLU A 145 3.05 24.06 -13.57
CA GLU A 145 3.89 22.98 -14.10
C GLU A 145 3.27 21.60 -13.92
N SER A 146 1.94 21.51 -14.03
CA SER A 146 1.17 20.27 -13.87
C SER A 146 1.02 19.50 -15.19
N TYR A 147 0.63 18.22 -15.14
CA TYR A 147 0.55 17.34 -16.31
C TYR A 147 -0.87 16.74 -16.49
N MET A 148 -1.40 16.79 -17.72
CA MET A 148 -2.73 16.28 -18.08
C MET A 148 -2.75 15.56 -19.44
N PRO A 149 -3.55 14.50 -19.61
CA PRO A 149 -3.55 13.71 -20.84
C PRO A 149 -4.31 14.48 -21.92
N ARG A 150 -3.62 14.96 -22.95
CA ARG A 150 -4.16 15.79 -24.06
C ARG A 150 -5.45 15.24 -24.70
N VAL A 151 -5.68 13.93 -24.61
CA VAL A 151 -6.85 13.25 -25.17
C VAL A 151 -8.18 13.73 -24.58
N VAL A 152 -8.21 14.12 -23.30
CA VAL A 152 -9.47 14.49 -22.60
C VAL A 152 -10.10 15.80 -23.10
N PHE A 153 -9.27 16.66 -23.69
CA PHE A 153 -9.70 17.93 -24.26
C PHE A 153 -10.10 17.84 -25.75
N LYS A 154 -10.02 16.66 -26.38
CA LYS A 154 -10.43 16.50 -27.78
C LYS A 154 -11.95 16.66 -27.88
N PRO A 155 -12.47 17.43 -28.87
CA PRO A 155 -13.91 17.53 -29.11
C PRO A 155 -14.54 16.16 -29.29
N GLY A 156 -15.65 15.90 -28.59
CA GLY A 156 -16.34 14.60 -28.64
C GLY A 156 -15.58 13.43 -28.01
N HIS A 157 -14.50 13.64 -27.25
CA HIS A 157 -13.84 12.58 -26.49
C HIS A 157 -14.81 11.89 -25.54
N LYS A 158 -14.77 10.56 -25.54
CA LYS A 158 -15.48 9.70 -24.59
C LYS A 158 -14.46 8.82 -23.88
N VAL A 159 -14.59 8.72 -22.56
CA VAL A 159 -13.81 7.82 -21.72
C VAL A 159 -13.86 6.41 -22.30
N ASN A 160 -12.68 5.81 -22.48
CA ASN A 160 -12.54 4.48 -23.04
C ASN A 160 -11.31 3.78 -22.44
N LEU A 161 -11.34 2.44 -22.46
CA LEU A 161 -10.28 1.61 -21.86
C LEU A 161 -8.94 1.66 -22.61
N ARG A 162 -8.92 2.13 -23.86
CA ARG A 162 -7.70 2.21 -24.66
C ARG A 162 -6.85 3.38 -24.19
N ASP A 163 -7.40 4.59 -24.18
CA ASP A 163 -6.69 5.79 -23.74
C ASP A 163 -6.17 5.63 -22.31
N GLY A 164 -7.00 5.08 -21.41
CA GLY A 164 -6.60 4.77 -20.04
C GLY A 164 -5.46 3.75 -19.93
N ARG A 165 -5.40 2.75 -20.82
CA ARG A 165 -4.29 1.78 -20.87
C ARG A 165 -3.02 2.39 -21.46
N GLU A 166 -3.13 3.26 -22.45
CA GLU A 166 -1.99 3.98 -23.04
C GLU A 166 -1.36 4.94 -22.00
N GLU A 167 -2.17 5.69 -21.25
CA GLU A 167 -1.73 6.49 -20.10
C GLU A 167 -1.10 5.61 -19.01
N ALA A 168 -1.78 4.55 -18.58
CA ALA A 168 -1.30 3.66 -17.53
C ALA A 168 0.05 3.03 -17.88
N ALA A 169 0.22 2.53 -19.10
CA ALA A 169 1.48 1.98 -19.56
C ALA A 169 2.61 3.03 -19.48
N MET A 170 2.37 4.25 -19.97
CA MET A 170 3.36 5.33 -19.96
C MET A 170 3.82 5.66 -18.53
N VAL A 171 2.90 5.93 -17.62
CA VAL A 171 3.25 6.41 -16.27
C VAL A 171 3.82 5.29 -15.40
N ILE A 172 3.26 4.07 -15.49
CA ILE A 172 3.70 2.92 -14.69
C ILE A 172 5.09 2.45 -15.15
N PHE A 173 5.33 2.30 -16.46
CA PHE A 173 6.62 1.84 -16.95
C PHE A 173 7.69 2.90 -16.70
N GLY A 174 7.41 4.19 -16.95
CA GLY A 174 8.34 5.27 -16.66
C GLY A 174 8.77 5.32 -15.19
N ALA A 175 7.83 5.17 -14.25
CA ALA A 175 8.18 5.10 -12.82
C ALA A 175 9.06 3.87 -12.51
N ILE A 176 8.70 2.70 -13.03
CA ILE A 176 9.45 1.47 -12.78
C ILE A 176 10.86 1.55 -13.38
N ASP A 177 11.02 2.10 -14.59
CA ASP A 177 12.31 2.24 -15.27
C ASP A 177 13.28 3.14 -14.50
N GLU A 178 12.81 4.31 -14.04
CA GLU A 178 13.58 5.21 -13.17
C GLU A 178 14.01 4.51 -11.87
N LEU A 179 13.10 3.77 -11.24
CA LEU A 179 13.37 3.04 -10.00
C LEU A 179 14.37 1.89 -10.19
N LEU A 180 14.28 1.16 -11.29
CA LEU A 180 15.21 0.08 -11.62
C LEU A 180 16.60 0.65 -11.94
N ALA A 181 16.68 1.78 -12.65
CA ALA A 181 17.93 2.48 -12.91
C ALA A 181 18.61 2.97 -11.62
N ALA A 182 17.85 3.55 -10.69
CA ALA A 182 18.34 4.00 -9.39
C ALA A 182 18.80 2.83 -8.49
N THR A 183 17.95 1.80 -8.35
CA THR A 183 18.20 0.68 -7.42
C THR A 183 19.17 -0.38 -7.94
N LYS A 184 19.36 -0.44 -9.27
CA LYS A 184 20.15 -1.46 -10.00
C LYS A 184 19.74 -2.90 -9.71
N ILE A 185 18.49 -3.12 -9.31
CA ILE A 185 17.95 -4.45 -9.01
C ILE A 185 17.46 -5.10 -10.30
N ASN A 186 17.90 -6.34 -10.57
CA ASN A 186 17.36 -7.13 -11.67
C ASN A 186 15.90 -7.49 -11.39
N VAL A 187 15.01 -7.19 -12.35
CA VAL A 187 13.57 -7.47 -12.31
C VAL A 187 13.22 -8.92 -11.94
N LYS A 188 14.08 -9.89 -12.26
CA LYS A 188 13.90 -11.31 -11.91
C LYS A 188 14.00 -11.60 -10.40
N HIS A 189 14.55 -10.67 -9.60
CA HIS A 189 14.58 -10.79 -8.15
C HIS A 189 13.34 -10.21 -7.44
N ILE A 190 12.46 -9.50 -8.16
CA ILE A 190 11.21 -8.97 -7.62
C ILE A 190 10.25 -10.13 -7.37
N LYS A 191 9.97 -10.40 -6.09
CA LYS A 191 9.06 -11.48 -5.69
C LYS A 191 7.62 -10.99 -5.59
N ILE A 192 7.40 -9.81 -5.04
CA ILE A 192 6.08 -9.23 -4.81
C ILE A 192 5.89 -8.02 -5.72
N LEU A 193 4.74 -7.93 -6.37
CA LEU A 193 4.28 -6.74 -7.08
C LEU A 193 2.94 -6.32 -6.49
N VAL A 194 2.87 -5.13 -5.89
CA VAL A 194 1.61 -4.53 -5.44
C VAL A 194 1.37 -3.27 -6.25
N LEU A 195 0.43 -3.31 -7.18
CA LEU A 195 0.05 -2.18 -7.99
C LEU A 195 -1.33 -1.70 -7.54
N ASN A 196 -1.48 -0.40 -7.27
CA ASN A 196 -2.78 0.21 -7.05
C ASN A 196 -3.12 1.25 -8.12
N CYS A 197 -4.40 1.27 -8.49
CA CYS A 197 -5.02 2.36 -9.24
C CYS A 197 -6.47 2.48 -8.79
N GLY A 198 -6.91 3.69 -8.42
CA GLY A 198 -8.22 3.90 -7.82
C GLY A 198 -9.35 3.43 -8.74
N VAL A 199 -9.30 3.88 -10.00
CA VAL A 199 -10.48 3.87 -10.90
C VAL A 199 -10.30 3.02 -12.16
N LEU A 200 -9.07 2.83 -12.67
CA LEU A 200 -8.82 1.95 -13.82
C LEU A 200 -8.46 0.52 -13.37
N ASN A 201 -9.45 -0.36 -13.37
CA ASN A 201 -9.26 -1.79 -13.07
C ASN A 201 -9.76 -2.63 -14.25
N THR A 202 -8.84 -3.14 -15.08
CA THR A 202 -9.17 -3.84 -16.34
C THR A 202 -8.83 -5.33 -16.30
N THR A 203 -9.35 -6.09 -17.27
CA THR A 203 -8.93 -7.47 -17.56
C THR A 203 -8.22 -7.52 -18.92
N PRO A 204 -6.95 -7.97 -19.03
CA PRO A 204 -6.02 -8.28 -17.94
C PRO A 204 -5.70 -7.06 -17.06
N SER A 205 -5.21 -7.31 -15.83
CA SER A 205 -4.91 -6.28 -14.83
C SER A 205 -3.69 -5.43 -15.19
N LEU A 206 -3.56 -4.26 -14.55
CA LEU A 206 -2.36 -3.42 -14.67
C LEU A 206 -1.12 -4.16 -14.09
N SER A 207 -1.30 -4.97 -13.04
CA SER A 207 -0.23 -5.83 -12.52
C SER A 207 0.23 -6.89 -13.54
N ALA A 208 -0.70 -7.48 -14.31
CA ALA A 208 -0.38 -8.43 -15.38
C ALA A 208 0.30 -7.74 -16.57
N MET A 209 -0.08 -6.50 -16.88
CA MET A 209 0.59 -5.64 -17.86
C MET A 209 2.07 -5.43 -17.47
N VAL A 210 2.37 -5.11 -16.21
CA VAL A 210 3.74 -4.99 -15.69
C VAL A 210 4.50 -6.31 -15.75
N ILE A 211 3.91 -7.43 -15.29
CA ILE A 211 4.54 -8.76 -15.38
C ILE A 211 4.94 -9.10 -16.82
N ASN A 212 4.03 -8.87 -17.78
CA ASN A 212 4.26 -9.17 -19.18
C ASN A 212 5.29 -8.23 -19.83
N HIS A 213 5.32 -6.95 -19.45
CA HIS A 213 6.28 -5.99 -19.99
C HIS A 213 7.71 -6.31 -19.54
N TYR A 214 7.95 -6.34 -18.22
CA TYR A 214 9.29 -6.59 -17.64
C TYR A 214 9.72 -8.05 -17.63
N LYS A 215 8.86 -8.96 -18.11
CA LYS A 215 9.05 -10.42 -18.04
C LYS A 215 9.45 -10.83 -16.61
N LEU A 216 8.64 -10.45 -15.62
CA LEU A 216 8.86 -10.86 -14.23
C LEU A 216 8.89 -12.40 -14.12
N ARG A 217 9.44 -12.90 -13.02
CA ARG A 217 9.57 -14.34 -12.77
C ARG A 217 8.19 -15.01 -12.67
N HIS A 218 8.08 -16.27 -13.07
CA HIS A 218 6.81 -17.01 -13.09
C HIS A 218 6.14 -17.14 -11.71
N ASN A 219 6.92 -17.04 -10.64
CA ASN A 219 6.48 -17.05 -9.25
C ASN A 219 6.54 -15.65 -8.60
N THR A 220 6.30 -14.60 -9.37
CA THR A 220 5.97 -13.27 -8.82
C THR A 220 4.52 -13.29 -8.33
N GLU A 221 4.32 -12.92 -7.07
CA GLU A 221 2.99 -12.74 -6.48
C GLU A 221 2.53 -11.30 -6.80
N SER A 222 1.45 -11.17 -7.57
CA SER A 222 0.99 -9.88 -8.08
C SER A 222 -0.41 -9.51 -7.60
N TYR A 223 -0.52 -8.33 -6.99
CA TYR A 223 -1.75 -7.77 -6.46
C TYR A 223 -2.11 -6.51 -7.25
N ASN A 224 -3.37 -6.38 -7.62
CA ASN A 224 -3.93 -5.22 -8.31
C ASN A 224 -5.06 -4.64 -7.45
N LEU A 225 -4.78 -3.55 -6.74
CA LEU A 225 -5.70 -2.97 -5.76
C LEU A 225 -6.46 -1.78 -6.38
N GLY A 226 -7.76 -1.68 -6.12
CA GLY A 226 -8.62 -0.61 -6.61
C GLY A 226 -9.64 -0.14 -5.57
N GLY A 227 -10.36 0.94 -5.85
CA GLY A 227 -11.46 1.45 -5.01
C GLY A 227 -11.09 2.11 -3.68
N MET A 228 -9.80 2.16 -3.29
CA MET A 228 -9.35 2.74 -2.01
C MET A 228 -8.99 4.24 -2.08
N GLY A 229 -9.12 4.86 -3.26
CA GLY A 229 -8.83 6.28 -3.49
C GLY A 229 -7.42 6.71 -3.05
N CYS A 230 -7.29 7.94 -2.57
CA CYS A 230 -6.02 8.53 -2.15
C CYS A 230 -5.29 7.77 -1.02
N GLY A 231 -5.99 6.90 -0.28
CA GLY A 231 -5.37 6.03 0.73
C GLY A 231 -4.67 4.78 0.17
N ALA A 232 -4.83 4.48 -1.12
CA ALA A 232 -4.37 3.23 -1.71
C ALA A 232 -2.85 3.00 -1.59
N GLY A 233 -2.04 4.06 -1.66
CA GLY A 233 -0.58 3.97 -1.56
C GLY A 233 -0.08 3.41 -0.23
N ILE A 234 -0.62 3.88 0.91
CA ILE A 234 -0.20 3.38 2.23
C ILE A 234 -0.71 1.95 2.49
N ILE A 235 -1.91 1.61 1.99
CA ILE A 235 -2.46 0.25 2.08
C ILE A 235 -1.62 -0.73 1.24
N ALA A 236 -1.16 -0.31 0.07
CA ALA A 236 -0.26 -1.10 -0.77
C ALA A 236 1.11 -1.34 -0.12
N VAL A 237 1.65 -0.37 0.62
CA VAL A 237 2.88 -0.51 1.42
C VAL A 237 2.67 -1.46 2.62
N ASP A 238 1.52 -1.40 3.30
CA ASP A 238 1.22 -2.32 4.41
C ASP A 238 1.08 -3.77 3.93
N LEU A 239 0.35 -3.99 2.82
CA LEU A 239 0.26 -5.29 2.17
C LEU A 239 1.66 -5.81 1.75
N ALA A 240 2.48 -4.96 1.12
CA ALA A 240 3.83 -5.34 0.72
C ALA A 240 4.73 -5.70 1.91
N LYS A 241 4.58 -5.00 3.05
CA LYS A 241 5.28 -5.32 4.31
C LYS A 241 4.86 -6.70 4.85
N ASP A 242 3.58 -7.00 4.90
CA ASP A 242 3.09 -8.30 5.39
C ASP A 242 3.52 -9.46 4.46
N LEU A 243 3.50 -9.24 3.13
CA LEU A 243 4.04 -10.19 2.16
C LEU A 243 5.55 -10.37 2.29
N LEU A 244 6.32 -9.29 2.55
CA LEU A 244 7.77 -9.36 2.80
C LEU A 244 8.11 -10.10 4.11
N ASN A 245 7.23 -10.03 5.12
CA ASN A 245 7.36 -10.79 6.37
C ASN A 245 7.08 -12.29 6.16
N ALA A 246 6.10 -12.63 5.31
CA ALA A 246 5.84 -14.01 4.87
C ALA A 246 6.93 -14.54 3.91
N HIS A 247 7.60 -13.64 3.18
CA HIS A 247 8.55 -13.97 2.12
C HIS A 247 9.86 -13.20 2.27
N GLN A 248 10.58 -13.58 3.32
CA GLN A 248 11.83 -12.94 3.74
C GLN A 248 12.95 -13.08 2.71
N GLY A 249 13.91 -12.16 2.76
CA GLY A 249 15.04 -12.14 1.83
C GLY A 249 14.64 -11.78 0.39
N SER A 250 13.49 -11.15 0.19
CA SER A 250 12.96 -10.82 -1.14
C SER A 250 12.70 -9.32 -1.34
N TYR A 251 12.38 -8.94 -2.57
CA TYR A 251 12.02 -7.58 -2.96
C TYR A 251 10.53 -7.49 -3.28
N ALA A 252 9.91 -6.39 -2.85
CA ALA A 252 8.57 -5.99 -3.23
C ALA A 252 8.62 -4.67 -3.99
N LEU A 253 8.00 -4.65 -5.17
CA LEU A 253 7.76 -3.46 -5.96
C LEU A 253 6.34 -2.98 -5.68
N VAL A 254 6.20 -1.78 -5.12
CA VAL A 254 4.90 -1.12 -4.91
C VAL A 254 4.76 -0.02 -5.95
N VAL A 255 3.64 0.02 -6.67
CA VAL A 255 3.35 1.06 -7.66
C VAL A 255 1.98 1.66 -7.37
N SER A 256 1.89 2.99 -7.37
CA SER A 256 0.64 3.74 -7.19
C SER A 256 0.47 4.71 -8.35
N THR A 257 -0.70 4.75 -8.97
CA THR A 257 -1.01 5.65 -10.09
C THR A 257 -2.49 5.96 -10.16
N GLU A 258 -2.85 7.12 -10.70
CA GLU A 258 -4.23 7.46 -11.03
C GLU A 258 -4.30 7.87 -12.50
N ILE A 259 -5.28 7.34 -13.22
CA ILE A 259 -5.37 7.44 -14.69
C ILE A 259 -6.44 8.46 -15.05
N VAL A 260 -6.02 9.67 -15.43
CA VAL A 260 -6.93 10.81 -15.56
C VAL A 260 -7.82 10.71 -16.79
N SER A 261 -7.33 10.12 -17.89
CA SER A 261 -8.15 9.87 -19.09
C SER A 261 -9.31 8.91 -18.85
N PHE A 262 -9.26 8.10 -17.78
CA PHE A 262 -10.36 7.19 -17.42
C PHE A 262 -11.32 7.78 -16.38
N THR A 263 -10.94 8.86 -15.69
CA THR A 263 -11.78 9.54 -14.67
C THR A 263 -12.46 10.81 -15.17
N TRP A 264 -12.15 11.24 -16.40
CA TRP A 264 -12.58 12.52 -16.94
C TRP A 264 -14.10 12.64 -17.13
N TYR A 265 -14.71 13.59 -16.41
CA TYR A 265 -16.13 13.89 -16.54
C TYR A 265 -16.36 14.96 -17.63
N SER A 266 -17.00 14.58 -18.74
CA SER A 266 -17.33 15.49 -19.86
C SER A 266 -18.73 16.11 -19.77
N GLY A 267 -19.42 16.01 -18.64
CA GLY A 267 -20.77 16.55 -18.45
C GLY A 267 -20.80 17.94 -17.84
N ASN A 268 -22.00 18.43 -17.55
CA ASN A 268 -22.26 19.79 -17.05
C ASN A 268 -22.84 19.85 -15.64
N ASP A 269 -22.86 18.72 -14.92
CA ASP A 269 -23.16 18.75 -13.48
C ASP A 269 -21.96 19.36 -12.74
N VAL A 270 -22.18 20.55 -12.19
CA VAL A 270 -21.19 21.32 -11.43
C VAL A 270 -20.65 20.58 -10.21
N THR A 271 -21.41 19.63 -9.64
CA THR A 271 -20.97 18.84 -8.49
C THR A 271 -19.91 17.79 -8.85
N LEU A 272 -19.85 17.38 -10.12
CA LEU A 272 -18.96 16.32 -10.62
C LEU A 272 -17.70 16.85 -11.31
N LEU A 273 -17.55 18.17 -11.48
CA LEU A 273 -16.38 18.83 -12.08
C LEU A 273 -15.14 19.00 -11.18
N PRO A 274 -15.20 19.13 -9.83
CA PRO A 274 -14.00 19.35 -9.01
C PRO A 274 -12.87 18.30 -9.18
N PRO A 275 -13.15 17.00 -9.42
CA PRO A 275 -12.13 16.00 -9.76
C PRO A 275 -11.30 16.35 -10.99
N ASN A 276 -11.92 16.83 -12.09
CA ASN A 276 -11.22 17.23 -13.32
C ASN A 276 -10.19 18.34 -13.05
N CYS A 277 -10.50 19.26 -12.12
CA CYS A 277 -9.60 20.35 -11.75
C CYS A 277 -8.43 19.88 -10.87
N SER A 278 -8.61 18.81 -10.10
CA SER A 278 -7.68 18.37 -9.06
C SER A 278 -6.73 17.25 -9.50
N PHE A 279 -7.21 16.25 -10.24
CA PHE A 279 -6.39 15.11 -10.65
C PHE A 279 -5.35 15.50 -11.71
N ARG A 280 -4.18 14.87 -11.67
CA ARG A 280 -3.07 15.07 -12.62
C ARG A 280 -2.41 13.74 -12.92
N MET A 281 -1.80 13.62 -14.11
CA MET A 281 -1.08 12.41 -14.51
C MET A 281 0.12 12.15 -13.61
N GLY A 282 0.34 10.90 -13.25
CA GLY A 282 1.57 10.49 -12.60
C GLY A 282 1.53 9.05 -12.09
N ALA A 283 2.71 8.56 -11.72
CA ALA A 283 2.85 7.33 -10.96
C ALA A 283 4.03 7.45 -9.99
N ALA A 284 3.92 6.79 -8.84
CA ALA A 284 5.02 6.59 -7.92
C ALA A 284 5.33 5.10 -7.82
N ALA A 285 6.60 4.74 -7.89
CA ALA A 285 7.07 3.37 -7.65
C ALA A 285 8.02 3.36 -6.45
N VAL A 286 7.93 2.33 -5.61
CA VAL A 286 8.73 2.16 -4.39
C VAL A 286 9.31 0.76 -4.35
N MET A 287 10.61 0.66 -4.09
CA MET A 287 11.32 -0.61 -3.92
C MET A 287 11.53 -0.90 -2.44
N LEU A 288 10.89 -1.98 -1.96
CA LEU A 288 11.02 -2.47 -0.59
C LEU A 288 11.83 -3.78 -0.55
N SER A 289 12.60 -3.99 0.53
CA SER A 289 13.40 -5.21 0.76
C SER A 289 13.25 -5.71 2.19
N SER A 290 13.18 -7.04 2.35
CA SER A 290 13.35 -7.72 3.66
C SER A 290 14.75 -8.32 3.84
N ARG A 291 15.72 -7.96 2.99
CA ARG A 291 17.11 -8.45 3.09
C ARG A 291 17.91 -7.59 4.06
N ARG A 292 18.47 -8.23 5.09
CA ARG A 292 19.44 -7.60 6.02
C ARG A 292 20.60 -6.92 5.30
N ILE A 293 21.07 -7.49 4.18
CA ILE A 293 22.20 -6.96 3.41
C ILE A 293 21.89 -5.64 2.68
N ASP A 294 20.63 -5.26 2.52
CA ASP A 294 20.28 -3.98 1.89
C ASP A 294 20.19 -2.81 2.90
N LYS A 295 20.28 -3.08 4.21
CA LYS A 295 20.17 -2.07 5.27
C LYS A 295 21.19 -0.93 5.14
N TRP A 296 22.39 -1.18 4.62
CA TRP A 296 23.42 -0.14 4.47
C TRP A 296 23.14 0.83 3.31
N ARG A 297 22.29 0.44 2.35
CA ARG A 297 21.93 1.22 1.16
C ARG A 297 20.47 1.68 1.13
N SER A 298 19.70 1.37 2.18
CA SER A 298 18.29 1.77 2.29
C SER A 298 18.17 3.22 2.71
N LYS A 299 17.30 3.99 2.05
CA LYS A 299 16.96 5.36 2.46
C LYS A 299 16.20 5.41 3.79
N TYR A 300 15.30 4.45 4.02
CA TYR A 300 14.49 4.39 5.24
C TYR A 300 14.23 2.96 5.71
N GLN A 301 13.95 2.78 6.99
CA GLN A 301 13.39 1.55 7.56
C GLN A 301 11.91 1.78 7.91
N LEU A 302 11.04 0.88 7.48
CA LEU A 302 9.61 0.91 7.81
C LEU A 302 9.41 0.37 9.24
N MET A 303 9.17 1.27 10.18
CA MET A 303 9.01 0.92 11.60
C MET A 303 7.61 0.39 11.92
N GLN A 304 6.59 1.15 11.53
CA GLN A 304 5.18 0.83 11.77
C GLN A 304 4.32 1.46 10.68
N VAL A 305 3.21 0.80 10.36
CA VAL A 305 2.10 1.36 9.58
C VAL A 305 0.88 1.31 10.49
N VAL A 306 0.08 2.37 10.49
CA VAL A 306 -1.13 2.48 11.30
C VAL A 306 -2.24 2.98 10.38
N ILE A 307 -3.26 2.14 10.19
CA ILE A 307 -4.47 2.49 9.44
C ILE A 307 -5.62 2.47 10.44
N THR A 308 -6.37 3.57 10.54
CA THR A 308 -7.53 3.67 11.44
C THR A 308 -8.80 3.92 10.64
N TYR A 309 -9.80 3.06 10.84
CA TYR A 309 -11.09 3.15 10.18
C TYR A 309 -12.12 3.73 11.14
N LYS A 310 -12.40 5.04 11.03
CA LYS A 310 -13.52 5.66 11.72
C LYS A 310 -14.82 5.26 11.01
N HIS A 311 -15.49 4.26 11.56
CA HIS A 311 -16.87 3.96 11.21
C HIS A 311 -17.75 5.06 11.81
N TYR A 312 -18.06 6.08 11.02
CA TYR A 312 -19.24 6.89 11.27
C TYR A 312 -20.46 5.98 11.07
N SER A 313 -21.41 6.03 12.00
CA SER A 313 -22.47 5.03 12.16
C SER A 313 -23.13 4.66 10.83
N CYS A 314 -23.24 3.36 10.57
CA CYS A 314 -24.03 2.83 9.46
C CYS A 314 -25.50 3.19 9.72
N SER A 315 -25.99 4.23 9.05
CA SER A 315 -27.38 4.27 8.61
C SER A 315 -27.43 3.48 7.31
N ASP A 316 -28.27 2.44 7.25
CA ASP A 316 -28.23 1.39 6.21
C ASP A 316 -28.55 1.86 4.76
N LEU A 317 -28.78 3.16 4.57
CA LEU A 317 -29.01 3.87 3.31
C LEU A 317 -27.84 3.84 2.30
N CYS A 318 -26.72 3.19 2.59
CA CYS A 318 -25.58 3.07 1.65
C CYS A 318 -25.62 1.83 0.74
N PHE A 319 -26.60 0.94 0.90
CA PHE A 319 -26.70 -0.30 0.11
C PHE A 319 -28.02 -0.49 -0.65
N ASP A 320 -28.94 0.47 -0.59
CA ASP A 320 -30.16 0.46 -1.41
C ASP A 320 -29.85 0.95 -2.84
N VAL A 321 -29.76 0.00 -3.77
CA VAL A 321 -29.64 0.19 -5.24
C VAL A 321 -30.75 -0.58 -5.94
#